data_AF-A0A7S3XFD9-F1
#
_entry.id   AF-A0A7S3XFD9-F1
#
_cell.length_a   1.000
_cell.length_b   1.000
_cell.length_c   1.000
_cell.angle_alpha   90.00
_cell.angle_beta   90.00
_cell.angle_gamma   90.00
#
_symmetry.space_group_name_H-M   'P 1'
#
loop_
_entity.id
_entity.type
_entity.pdbx_description
1 polymer ?
#
loop_
_entity_poly.entity_id
_entity_poly.type
_entity_poly.pdbx_seq_one_letter_code
_entity_poly.pdbx_strand_id
1 'polypeptide(L)'
;LQIHEFCVFHCRRCGVHALITDCDLWEMPRRKTDKAVVLDTSKWVVRSSMVEAPDVEKVRRDKGMEKQYNHLCSSCGQRLAYQSHAHGSTDGKLMYIRETMEIPWHKKKTP
;
A
#
# COMPACT_ATOMS: atom_id res chain seq x y z
N LEU A 1 -3.37 21.01 20.14
CA LEU A 1 -3.54 20.92 18.67
C LEU A 1 -2.64 19.78 18.20
N GLN A 2 -3.22 18.62 17.91
CA GLN A 2 -2.45 17.48 17.41
C GLN A 2 -2.13 17.77 15.94
N ILE A 3 -0.88 18.09 15.64
CA ILE A 3 -0.42 18.25 14.25
C ILE A 3 -0.38 16.85 13.67
N HIS A 4 -1.35 16.50 12.82
CA HIS A 4 -1.31 15.26 12.05
C HIS A 4 -0.28 15.47 10.92
N GLU A 5 0.93 14.93 11.10
CA GLU A 5 1.96 14.97 10.07
C GLU A 5 1.62 13.93 8.99
N PHE A 6 1.25 14.40 7.80
CA PHE A 6 0.98 13.51 6.66
C PHE A 6 2.28 13.00 6.04
N CYS A 7 2.35 11.70 5.81
CA CYS A 7 3.42 11.03 5.11
C CYS A 7 3.06 10.84 3.63
N VAL A 8 3.99 11.19 2.72
CA VAL A 8 3.81 11.08 1.27
C VAL A 8 4.71 9.99 0.69
N PHE A 9 4.15 8.89 0.23
CA PHE A 9 4.88 7.75 -0.33
C PHE A 9 4.96 7.85 -1.85
N HIS A 10 6.12 7.46 -2.39
CA HIS A 10 6.44 7.56 -3.81
C HIS A 10 6.68 6.17 -4.40
N CYS A 11 6.39 6.01 -5.68
CA CYS A 11 6.79 4.81 -6.42
C CYS A 11 8.32 4.71 -6.43
N ARG A 12 8.88 3.60 -5.96
CA ARG A 12 10.33 3.35 -5.96
C ARG A 12 10.95 3.40 -7.35
N ARG A 13 10.18 3.02 -8.38
CA ARG A 13 10.67 2.88 -9.75
C ARG A 13 10.76 4.20 -10.51
N CYS A 14 9.77 5.09 -10.35
CA CYS A 14 9.68 6.33 -11.14
C CYS A 14 9.53 7.61 -10.30
N GLY A 15 9.46 7.51 -8.98
CA GLY A 15 9.40 8.67 -8.07
C GLY A 15 8.05 9.38 -8.00
N VAL A 16 7.03 8.98 -8.77
CA VAL A 16 5.71 9.63 -8.72
C VAL A 16 5.05 9.40 -7.35
N HIS A 17 4.31 10.41 -6.86
CA HIS A 17 3.45 10.28 -5.70
C HIS A 17 2.45 9.13 -5.88
N ALA A 18 2.29 8.29 -4.85
CA ALA A 18 1.43 7.12 -4.89
C ALA A 18 0.37 7.11 -3.77
N LEU A 19 0.78 7.47 -2.55
CA LEU A 19 -0.05 7.36 -1.36
C LEU A 19 0.26 8.49 -0.37
N ILE A 20 -0.77 9.07 0.22
CA ILE A 20 -0.69 10.01 1.33
C ILE A 20 -1.49 9.41 2.49
N THR A 21 -0.87 9.33 3.66
CA THR A 21 -1.54 8.90 4.88
C THR A 21 -0.96 9.58 6.11
N ASP A 22 -1.77 9.74 7.17
CA ASP A 22 -1.35 10.23 8.48
C ASP A 22 -0.81 9.11 9.39
N CYS A 23 -0.63 7.91 8.84
CA CYS A 23 -0.04 6.76 9.51
C CYS A 23 1.46 6.64 9.25
N ASP A 24 2.24 6.28 10.27
CA ASP A 24 3.63 5.85 10.07
C ASP A 24 3.69 4.38 9.64
N LEU A 25 3.90 4.14 8.34
CA LEU A 25 3.97 2.79 7.77
C LEU A 25 5.11 1.92 8.34
N TRP A 26 6.11 2.49 9.02
CA TRP A 26 7.16 1.70 9.67
C TRP A 26 6.68 0.96 10.91
N GLU A 27 5.76 1.57 11.65
CA GLU A 27 5.23 1.02 12.90
C GLU A 27 4.06 0.05 12.66
N MET A 28 3.56 0.03 11.42
CA MET A 28 2.43 -0.80 11.04
C MET A 28 2.82 -2.28 10.93
N PRO A 29 1.89 -3.20 11.29
CA PRO A 29 2.14 -4.62 11.22
C PRO A 29 2.43 -5.05 9.78
N ARG A 30 3.33 -6.02 9.64
CA ARG A 30 3.71 -6.60 8.34
C ARG A 30 3.16 -8.00 8.20
N ARG A 31 2.70 -8.34 6.99
CA ARG A 31 2.30 -9.70 6.66
C ARG A 31 3.49 -10.65 6.78
N LYS A 32 3.24 -11.85 7.31
CA LYS A 32 4.25 -12.92 7.37
C LYS A 32 4.62 -13.47 6.00
N THR A 33 3.66 -13.51 5.08
CA THR A 33 3.76 -14.19 3.77
C THR A 33 4.57 -13.45 2.72
N ASP A 34 4.59 -12.12 2.77
CA ASP A 34 5.26 -11.28 1.74
C ASP A 34 5.74 -9.93 2.28
N LYS A 35 5.78 -9.75 3.60
CA LYS A 35 6.29 -8.54 4.28
C LYS A 35 5.56 -7.24 3.95
N ALA A 36 4.45 -7.30 3.21
CA ALA A 36 3.63 -6.15 2.91
C ALA A 36 3.15 -5.48 4.21
N VAL A 37 3.22 -4.15 4.26
CA VAL A 37 2.69 -3.37 5.37
C VAL A 37 1.16 -3.41 5.31
N VAL A 38 0.53 -3.70 6.44
CA VAL A 38 -0.93 -3.79 6.55
C VAL A 38 -1.46 -2.42 6.98
N LEU A 39 -2.21 -1.76 6.11
CA LEU A 39 -2.87 -0.48 6.39
C LEU A 39 -4.39 -0.70 6.47
N ASP A 40 -5.00 -0.29 7.58
CA ASP A 40 -6.45 -0.26 7.75
C ASP A 40 -6.98 1.08 7.25
N THR A 41 -7.57 1.08 6.04
CA THR A 41 -8.06 2.29 5.37
C THR A 41 -9.27 2.90 6.05
N SER A 42 -9.87 2.21 7.03
CA SER A 42 -10.98 2.74 7.85
C SER A 42 -10.52 3.53 9.08
N LYS A 43 -9.24 3.39 9.47
CA LYS A 43 -8.67 4.03 10.67
C LYS A 43 -7.81 5.25 10.35
N TRP A 44 -7.21 5.28 9.17
CA TRP A 44 -6.25 6.29 8.77
C TRP A 44 -6.75 7.06 7.57
N VAL A 45 -6.29 8.31 7.42
CA VAL A 45 -6.50 9.05 6.18
C VAL A 45 -5.73 8.35 5.07
N VAL A 46 -6.40 8.03 3.98
CA VAL A 46 -5.80 7.40 2.80
C VAL A 46 -6.21 8.17 1.56
N ARG A 47 -5.25 8.85 0.93
CA ARG A 47 -5.42 9.40 -0.41
C ARG A 47 -4.39 8.77 -1.33
N SER A 48 -4.85 8.05 -2.35
CA SER A 48 -3.97 7.38 -3.31
C SER A 48 -4.19 7.92 -4.73
N SER A 49 -3.10 8.04 -5.48
CA SER A 49 -3.08 8.31 -6.93
C SER A 49 -2.83 7.04 -7.74
N MET A 50 -2.87 5.88 -7.08
CA MET A 50 -2.71 4.57 -7.70
C MET A 50 -3.92 4.24 -8.59
N VAL A 51 -3.67 3.43 -9.62
CA VAL A 51 -4.69 2.95 -10.55
C VAL A 51 -5.03 1.51 -10.21
N GLU A 52 -6.32 1.18 -10.19
CA GLU A 52 -6.78 -0.19 -9.96
C GLU A 52 -6.42 -1.08 -11.13
N ALA A 53 -5.81 -2.24 -10.86
CA ALA A 53 -5.50 -3.20 -11.90
C ALA A 53 -6.81 -3.82 -12.43
N PRO A 54 -6.96 -3.99 -13.76
CA PRO A 54 -8.16 -4.61 -14.33
C PRO A 54 -8.28 -6.09 -13.96
N ASP A 55 -7.14 -6.76 -13.78
CA ASP A 55 -7.07 -8.19 -13.53
C ASP A 55 -6.83 -8.52 -12.06
N VAL A 56 -7.47 -9.60 -11.61
CA VAL A 56 -7.20 -10.20 -10.29
C VAL A 56 -6.07 -11.22 -10.39
N GLU A 57 -5.05 -11.05 -9.57
CA GLU A 57 -3.94 -11.98 -9.48
C GLU A 57 -4.26 -13.09 -8.48
N LYS A 58 -3.96 -14.35 -8.83
CA LYS A 58 -4.12 -15.50 -7.94
C LYS A 58 -2.76 -15.98 -7.48
N VAL A 59 -2.47 -15.82 -6.20
CA VAL A 59 -1.19 -16.19 -5.59
C VAL A 59 -1.36 -17.47 -4.77
N ARG A 60 -0.56 -18.49 -5.06
CA ARG A 60 -0.52 -19.72 -4.25
C ARG A 60 0.23 -19.44 -2.94
N ARG A 61 -0.39 -19.76 -1.82
CA ARG A 61 0.17 -19.72 -0.46
C ARG A 61 0.04 -21.10 0.18
N ASP A 62 0.71 -21.31 1.30
CA ASP A 62 0.66 -22.59 2.04
C ASP A 62 -0.77 -23.01 2.40
N LYS A 63 -1.62 -22.03 2.74
CA LYS A 63 -3.02 -22.25 3.14
C LYS A 63 -4.03 -22.21 1.99
N GLY A 64 -3.58 -22.14 0.73
CA GLY A 64 -4.46 -22.14 -0.42
C GLY A 64 -4.19 -21.01 -1.41
N MET A 65 -5.22 -20.64 -2.18
CA MET A 65 -5.11 -19.59 -3.20
C MET A 65 -5.59 -18.25 -2.65
N GLU A 66 -4.76 -17.22 -2.75
CA GLU A 66 -5.08 -15.84 -2.39
C GLU A 66 -5.43 -15.05 -3.65
N LYS A 67 -6.51 -14.27 -3.63
CA LYS A 67 -6.81 -13.29 -4.68
C LYS A 67 -6.20 -11.94 -4.28
N GLN A 68 -5.53 -11.29 -5.22
CA GLN A 68 -4.95 -9.97 -5.06
C GLN A 68 -5.50 -9.03 -6.12
N TYR A 69 -6.24 -8.02 -5.66
CA TYR A 69 -6.71 -6.91 -6.46
C TYR A 69 -5.66 -5.80 -6.33
N ASN A 70 -4.84 -5.65 -7.37
CA ASN A 70 -3.61 -4.85 -7.29
C ASN A 70 -3.89 -3.36 -7.53
N HIS A 71 -3.13 -2.52 -6.84
CA HIS A 71 -3.02 -1.09 -7.05
C HIS A 71 -1.69 -0.79 -7.77
N LEU A 72 -1.77 -0.13 -8.92
CA LEU A 72 -0.68 0.14 -9.83
C LEU A 72 -0.22 1.59 -9.72
N CYS A 73 1.06 1.81 -9.94
CA CYS A 73 1.61 3.14 -10.15
C CYS A 73 0.97 3.75 -11.41
N SER A 74 0.37 4.93 -11.27
CA SER A 74 -0.27 5.65 -12.39
C SER A 74 0.68 6.03 -13.53
N SER A 75 1.97 6.22 -13.23
CA SER A 75 2.98 6.56 -14.23
C SER A 75 3.63 5.35 -14.92
N CYS A 76 4.10 4.34 -14.17
CA CYS A 76 4.91 3.24 -14.73
C CYS A 76 4.29 1.85 -14.63
N GLY A 77 3.06 1.72 -14.09
CA GLY A 77 2.35 0.45 -13.96
C GLY A 77 2.90 -0.51 -12.89
N GLN A 78 3.92 -0.11 -12.12
CA GLN A 78 4.46 -0.94 -11.04
C GLN A 78 3.38 -1.28 -10.01
N ARG A 79 3.28 -2.54 -9.56
CA ARG A 79 2.39 -2.91 -8.45
C ARG A 79 2.90 -2.33 -7.15
N LEU A 80 2.11 -1.46 -6.53
CA LEU A 80 2.46 -0.73 -5.31
C LEU A 80 1.76 -1.28 -4.07
N ALA A 81 0.49 -1.67 -4.21
CA ALA A 81 -0.28 -2.29 -3.13
C ALA A 81 -1.26 -3.31 -3.70
N TYR A 82 -1.99 -4.00 -2.83
CA TYR A 82 -3.14 -4.81 -3.20
C TYR A 82 -4.13 -4.92 -2.04
N GLN A 83 -5.30 -5.47 -2.32
CA GLN A 83 -6.33 -5.81 -1.34
C GLN A 83 -6.88 -7.21 -1.64
N SER A 84 -7.50 -7.84 -0.65
CA SER A 84 -8.06 -9.21 -0.78
C SER A 84 -9.48 -9.24 -1.35
N HIS A 85 -10.16 -8.10 -1.37
CA HIS A 85 -11.52 -7.93 -1.87
C HIS A 85 -11.51 -7.06 -3.13
N ALA A 86 -12.53 -7.21 -3.98
CA ALA A 86 -12.67 -6.41 -5.18
C ALA A 86 -12.63 -4.90 -4.87
N HIS A 87 -12.11 -4.14 -5.82
CA HIS A 87 -12.17 -2.68 -5.79
C HIS A 87 -13.61 -2.19 -5.57
N GLY A 88 -13.81 -1.21 -4.69
CA GLY A 88 -15.13 -0.71 -4.30
C GLY A 88 -15.96 -1.59 -3.35
N SER A 89 -15.48 -2.78 -2.95
CA SER A 89 -16.17 -3.63 -1.97
C SER A 89 -16.17 -3.01 -0.57
N THR A 90 -17.30 -3.13 0.14
CA THR A 90 -17.46 -2.70 1.54
C THR A 90 -16.57 -3.47 2.52
N ASP A 91 -16.13 -4.68 2.14
CA ASP A 91 -15.29 -5.55 2.97
C ASP A 91 -13.78 -5.22 2.81
N GLY A 92 -13.42 -4.42 1.80
CA GLY A 92 -12.04 -4.07 1.44
C GLY A 92 -11.42 -2.99 2.34
N LYS A 93 -11.34 -3.23 3.65
CA LYS A 93 -10.76 -2.26 4.62
C LYS A 93 -9.24 -2.36 4.77
N LEU A 94 -8.65 -3.48 4.37
CA LEU A 94 -7.21 -3.71 4.50
C LEU A 94 -6.53 -3.56 3.15
N MET A 95 -5.58 -2.62 3.10
CA MET A 95 -4.66 -2.43 2.00
C MET A 95 -3.27 -2.94 2.39
N TYR A 96 -2.65 -3.72 1.50
CA TYR A 96 -1.35 -4.32 1.69
C TYR A 96 -0.33 -3.61 0.82
N ILE A 97 0.50 -2.78 1.43
CA ILE A 97 1.49 -1.91 0.79
C ILE A 97 2.78 -2.71 0.57
N ARG A 98 3.25 -2.81 -0.67
CA ARG A 98 4.47 -3.52 -1.05
C ARG A 98 5.71 -2.65 -0.82
N GLU A 99 6.87 -3.28 -0.78
CA GLU A 99 8.19 -2.61 -0.65
C GLU A 99 8.62 -1.84 -1.92
N THR A 100 7.75 -1.78 -2.93
CA THR A 100 7.90 -1.00 -4.16
C THR A 100 7.47 0.46 -3.97
N MET A 101 7.00 0.84 -2.78
CA MET A 101 6.83 2.24 -2.39
C MET A 101 7.96 2.68 -1.45
N GLU A 102 8.55 3.84 -1.73
CA GLU A 102 9.55 4.47 -0.86
C GLU A 102 8.95 5.58 0.00
N ILE A 103 9.57 5.71 1.17
CA ILE A 103 9.22 6.65 2.23
C ILE A 103 10.02 7.94 2.03
N PRO A 104 9.46 9.13 2.32
CA PRO A 104 10.19 10.38 2.23
C PRO A 104 11.55 10.33 2.90
N TRP A 105 12.55 10.93 2.26
CA TRP A 105 13.95 10.92 2.71
C TRP A 105 14.13 11.41 4.15
N HIS A 106 13.25 12.30 4.65
CA HIS A 106 13.34 12.87 5.99
C HIS A 106 12.97 11.90 7.13
N LYS A 107 12.33 10.76 6.83
CA LYS A 107 12.09 9.68 7.81
C LYS A 107 13.06 8.50 7.68
N LYS A 108 14.00 8.54 6.72
CA LYS A 108 15.05 7.51 6.65
C LYS A 108 16.00 7.75 7.82
N LYS A 109 15.99 6.87 8.84
CA LYS A 109 17.02 6.88 9.88
C LYS A 109 18.37 6.71 9.19
N THR A 110 19.24 7.71 9.31
CA THR A 110 20.64 7.60 8.88
C THR A 110 21.31 6.48 9.70
N PRO A 111 22.16 5.64 9.10
CA PRO A 111 22.86 4.56 9.82
C PRO A 111 23.61 5.01 11.06
#